data_AF-A0A0C9Z8M0-F1
#
_entry.id   AF-A0A0C9Z8M0-F1
#
_cell.length_a   1.000
_cell.length_b   1.000
_cell.length_c   1.000
_cell.angle_alpha   90.00
_cell.angle_beta   90.00
_cell.angle_gamma   90.00
#
_symmetry.space_group_name_H-M   'P 1'
#
loop_
_entity.id
_entity.type
_entity.pdbx_description
1 polymer ?
#
loop_
_entity_poly.entity_id
_entity_poly.type
_entity_poly.pdbx_seq_one_letter_code
_entity_poly.pdbx_strand_id
1 'polypeptide(L)'
;MEATFISNSSSPNTTFHVLSDNSTVTSLIQSIDANCSHYLSSSSSSSPVPFDVSSANAPQPQQAIQYYRASSVVLTLDGYNNSATFSSNANVTDSPLPSNMDMNLSVCLNQTIARAVPLVNGALPSLFVAPPLAVPAVVISFLLLPF
;
A
#
# COMPACT_ATOMS: atom_id res chain seq x y z
N MET A 1 13.60 2.49 -3.64
CA MET A 1 13.23 3.77 -4.26
C MET A 1 12.35 4.53 -3.28
N GLU A 2 12.31 5.84 -3.45
CA GLU A 2 11.58 6.77 -2.61
C GLU A 2 10.81 7.77 -3.48
N ALA A 3 9.70 8.28 -2.95
CA ALA A 3 8.98 9.44 -3.45
C ALA A 3 8.51 10.30 -2.28
N THR A 4 8.58 11.61 -2.45
CA THR A 4 8.21 12.61 -1.44
C THR A 4 6.90 13.30 -1.84
N PHE A 5 5.95 13.37 -0.91
CA PHE A 5 4.66 14.04 -1.09
C PHE A 5 4.50 15.13 -0.04
N ILE A 6 4.31 16.36 -0.49
CA ILE A 6 4.30 17.54 0.39
C ILE A 6 2.91 18.15 0.36
N SER A 7 2.31 18.41 1.53
CA SER A 7 1.00 19.06 1.62
C SER A 7 1.04 20.49 1.07
N ASN A 8 0.02 20.94 0.36
CA ASN A 8 -0.13 22.34 -0.05
C ASN A 8 -0.89 23.24 0.94
N SER A 9 -1.58 22.63 1.92
CA SER A 9 -2.49 23.35 2.83
C SER A 9 -2.00 23.52 4.27
N SER A 10 -0.93 22.84 4.68
CA SER A 10 -0.43 22.92 6.07
C SER A 10 0.67 23.97 6.26
N SER A 11 0.77 24.52 7.47
CA SER A 11 1.78 25.51 7.87
C SER A 11 2.41 25.12 9.21
N PRO A 12 3.64 24.55 9.22
CA PRO A 12 4.49 24.25 8.07
C PRO A 12 3.95 23.10 7.20
N ASN A 13 4.41 23.03 5.95
CA ASN A 13 4.03 21.93 5.06
C ASN A 13 4.41 20.59 5.69
N THR A 14 3.47 19.65 5.63
CA THR A 14 3.67 18.27 6.07
C THR A 14 4.28 17.47 4.93
N THR A 15 5.37 16.76 5.21
CA THR A 15 6.08 15.95 4.21
C THR A 15 5.94 14.47 4.55
N PHE A 16 5.51 13.70 3.57
CA PHE A 16 5.40 12.26 3.63
C PHE A 16 6.37 11.63 2.64
N HIS A 17 6.92 10.47 2.97
CA HIS A 17 7.71 9.70 2.02
C HIS A 17 7.14 8.30 1.85
N VAL A 18 7.18 7.82 0.62
CA VAL A 18 6.81 6.45 0.26
C VAL A 18 8.06 5.73 -0.18
N LEU A 19 8.36 4.61 0.48
CA LEU A 19 9.50 3.76 0.13
C LEU A 19 9.01 2.38 -0.30
N SER A 20 9.52 1.92 -1.45
CA SER A 20 9.27 0.59 -2.02
C SER A 20 10.26 0.29 -3.16
N ASP A 21 10.06 -0.79 -3.91
CA ASP A 21 10.75 -1.03 -5.17
C ASP A 21 10.38 0.01 -6.24
N ASN A 22 11.19 0.10 -7.30
CA ASN A 22 11.06 1.13 -8.33
C ASN A 22 9.72 1.10 -9.07
N SER A 23 9.25 -0.10 -9.44
CA SER A 23 8.01 -0.26 -10.19
C SER A 23 6.80 0.14 -9.35
N THR A 24 6.80 -0.27 -8.08
CA THR A 24 5.75 0.09 -7.13
C THR A 24 5.72 1.60 -6.88
N VAL A 25 6.85 2.24 -6.56
CA VAL A 25 6.87 3.71 -6.35
C VAL A 25 6.42 4.47 -7.59
N THR A 26 6.86 4.07 -8.79
CA THR A 26 6.41 4.67 -10.05
C THR A 26 4.88 4.63 -10.19
N SER A 27 4.28 3.46 -9.94
CA SER A 27 2.83 3.28 -10.03
C SER A 27 2.06 4.04 -8.95
N LEU A 28 2.64 4.15 -7.75
CA LEU A 28 2.05 4.87 -6.62
C LEU A 28 2.07 6.38 -6.85
N ILE A 29 3.15 6.94 -7.41
CA ILE A 29 3.19 8.36 -7.80
C ILE A 29 2.00 8.68 -8.71
N GLN A 30 1.83 7.92 -9.79
CA GLN A 30 0.70 8.13 -10.72
C GLN A 30 -0.67 8.03 -10.03
N SER A 31 -0.84 7.03 -9.16
CA SER A 31 -2.08 6.82 -8.43
C SER A 31 -2.35 7.95 -7.42
N ILE A 32 -1.32 8.42 -6.74
CA ILE A 32 -1.39 9.49 -5.74
C ILE A 32 -1.64 10.84 -6.41
N ASP A 33 -0.95 11.16 -7.50
CA ASP A 33 -1.24 12.38 -8.28
C ASP A 33 -2.68 12.40 -8.77
N ALA A 34 -3.19 11.27 -9.28
CA ALA A 34 -4.56 11.18 -9.80
C ALA A 34 -5.62 11.37 -8.71
N ASN A 35 -5.38 10.91 -7.47
CA ASN A 35 -6.39 10.90 -6.41
C ASN A 35 -6.19 12.02 -5.36
N CYS A 36 -4.97 12.50 -5.17
CA CYS A 36 -4.58 13.40 -4.09
C CYS A 36 -4.02 14.75 -4.57
N SER A 37 -3.96 15.02 -5.89
CA SER A 37 -3.40 16.26 -6.45
C SER A 37 -3.87 17.55 -5.78
N HIS A 38 -5.14 17.63 -5.38
CA HIS A 38 -5.69 18.80 -4.68
C HIS A 38 -5.01 19.12 -3.34
N TYR A 39 -4.36 18.14 -2.71
CA TYR A 39 -3.64 18.29 -1.44
C TYR A 39 -2.13 18.36 -1.62
N LEU A 40 -1.63 18.16 -2.83
CA LEU A 40 -0.19 18.10 -3.12
C LEU A 40 0.34 19.47 -3.50
N SER A 41 1.51 19.79 -2.96
CA SER A 41 2.36 20.88 -3.42
C SER A 41 3.04 20.47 -4.72
N SER A 42 3.28 21.45 -5.60
CA SER A 42 4.04 21.28 -6.84
C SER A 42 5.47 20.79 -6.64
N SER A 43 5.99 20.87 -5.40
CA SER A 43 7.30 20.33 -5.02
C SER A 43 7.30 18.83 -4.71
N SER A 44 6.15 18.15 -4.82
CA SER A 44 6.06 16.70 -4.65
C SER A 44 6.74 15.95 -5.81
N SER A 45 7.17 14.72 -5.56
CA SER A 45 7.86 13.89 -6.55
C SER A 45 6.94 13.49 -7.70
N SER A 46 7.40 13.71 -8.94
CA SER A 46 6.76 13.22 -10.17
C SER A 46 7.43 11.96 -10.74
N SER A 47 8.54 11.52 -10.14
CA SER A 47 9.31 10.32 -10.52
C SER A 47 9.98 9.73 -9.28
N PRO A 48 10.16 8.40 -9.21
CA PRO A 48 10.92 7.79 -8.12
C PRO A 48 12.36 8.26 -8.11
N VAL A 49 12.93 8.38 -6.92
CA VAL A 49 14.37 8.61 -6.70
C VAL A 49 14.99 7.40 -5.99
N PRO A 50 16.30 7.12 -6.22
CA PRO A 50 17.03 6.17 -5.40
C PRO A 50 16.97 6.58 -3.92
N PHE A 51 16.71 5.61 -3.04
CA PHE A 51 16.77 5.86 -1.61
C PHE A 51 18.23 6.03 -1.19
N ASP A 52 18.54 7.14 -0.55
CA ASP A 52 19.87 7.44 -0.02
C ASP A 52 19.83 7.51 1.51
N VAL A 53 20.28 6.43 2.13
CA VAL A 53 20.42 6.29 3.59
C VAL A 53 21.36 7.33 4.22
N SER A 54 22.28 7.89 3.44
CA SER A 54 23.27 8.86 3.94
C SER A 54 22.74 10.30 3.91
N SER A 55 21.61 10.52 3.26
CA SER A 55 21.01 11.84 3.19
C SER A 55 20.47 12.27 4.56
N ALA A 56 20.66 13.54 4.91
CA ALA A 56 20.19 14.08 6.20
C ALA A 56 18.66 14.05 6.33
N ASN A 57 17.96 13.94 5.20
CA ASN A 57 16.51 13.90 5.11
C ASN A 57 15.98 12.48 4.86
N ALA A 58 16.84 11.46 4.93
CA ALA A 58 16.45 10.07 4.74
C ALA A 58 15.38 9.68 5.76
N PRO A 59 14.23 9.14 5.32
CA PRO A 59 13.20 8.62 6.20
C PRO A 59 13.75 7.60 7.21
N GLN A 60 13.52 7.85 8.49
CA GLN A 60 13.96 7.00 9.60
C GLN A 60 12.89 5.96 9.97
N PRO A 61 13.26 4.80 10.52
CA PRO A 61 12.30 3.78 10.98
C PRO A 61 11.21 4.32 11.92
N GLN A 62 11.56 5.22 12.83
CA GLN A 62 10.65 5.80 13.83
C GLN A 62 9.66 6.79 13.23
N GLN A 63 9.88 7.19 11.97
CA GLN A 63 8.98 8.03 11.19
C GLN A 63 7.94 7.20 10.42
N ALA A 64 8.03 5.87 10.43
CA ALA A 64 7.04 5.02 9.79
C ALA A 64 5.67 5.14 10.47
N ILE A 65 4.65 5.49 9.68
CA ILE A 65 3.27 5.64 10.17
C ILE A 65 2.34 4.55 9.62
N GLN A 66 2.69 3.93 8.51
CA GLN A 66 1.91 2.82 7.95
C GLN A 66 2.77 1.92 7.06
N TYR A 67 2.66 0.61 7.29
CA TYR A 67 3.17 -0.42 6.38
C TYR A 67 2.01 -1.01 5.57
N TYR A 68 2.23 -1.23 4.28
CA TYR A 68 1.26 -1.85 3.37
C TYR A 68 1.86 -3.12 2.77
N ARG A 69 0.98 -4.06 2.39
CA ARG A 69 1.31 -5.32 1.71
C ARG A 69 2.50 -6.06 2.34
N ALA A 70 2.26 -6.74 3.46
CA ALA A 70 3.31 -7.50 4.15
C ALA A 70 4.62 -6.70 4.35
N SER A 71 4.48 -5.40 4.63
CA SER A 71 5.58 -4.45 4.82
C SER A 71 6.48 -4.22 3.60
N SER A 72 5.99 -4.44 2.38
CA SER A 72 6.74 -4.15 1.14
C SER A 72 6.67 -2.67 0.73
N VAL A 73 5.71 -1.92 1.26
CA VAL A 73 5.59 -0.47 1.08
C VAL A 73 5.48 0.16 2.45
N VAL A 74 6.22 1.25 2.67
CA VAL A 74 6.12 2.04 3.90
C VAL A 74 5.81 3.49 3.56
N LEU A 75 4.90 4.07 4.34
CA LEU A 75 4.62 5.50 4.39
C LEU A 75 5.24 6.04 5.68
N THR A 76 6.08 7.07 5.54
CA THR A 76 6.71 7.77 6.65
C THR A 76 6.25 9.23 6.70
N LEU A 77 6.40 9.85 7.86
CA LEU A 77 6.05 11.24 8.12
C LEU A 77 7.25 11.98 8.71
N ASP A 78 7.65 13.09 8.07
CA ASP A 78 8.74 13.91 8.59
C ASP A 78 8.40 14.51 9.96
N GLY A 79 9.38 14.51 10.86
CA GLY A 79 9.22 14.97 12.24
C GLY A 79 8.46 14.01 13.18
N TYR A 80 7.86 12.93 12.68
CA TYR A 80 7.26 11.92 13.56
C TYR A 80 8.35 11.12 14.30
N ASN A 81 8.12 10.85 15.59
CA ASN A 81 9.11 10.15 16.41
C ASN A 81 8.41 9.11 17.28
N ASN A 82 8.34 7.89 16.76
CA ASN A 82 7.87 6.74 17.51
C ASN A 82 8.99 6.05 18.30
N SER A 83 9.08 6.34 19.59
CA SER A 83 10.07 5.73 20.48
C SER A 83 9.89 4.21 20.66
N ALA A 84 8.69 3.67 20.42
CA ALA A 84 8.41 2.25 20.50
C ALA A 84 9.21 1.42 19.47
N THR A 85 9.56 2.03 18.33
CA THR A 85 10.23 1.38 17.19
C THR A 85 11.52 0.64 17.56
N PHE A 86 12.26 1.14 18.55
CA PHE A 86 13.53 0.55 18.99
C PHE A 86 13.43 -0.19 20.32
N SER A 87 12.22 -0.31 20.87
CA SER A 87 12.06 -1.02 22.13
C SER A 87 12.14 -2.52 21.90
N SER A 88 12.89 -3.21 22.76
CA SER A 88 12.80 -4.67 22.88
C SER A 88 11.54 -5.13 23.63
N ASN A 89 10.80 -4.19 24.23
CA ASN A 89 9.64 -4.48 25.06
C ASN A 89 8.37 -4.39 24.20
N ALA A 90 7.71 -5.51 23.97
CA ALA A 90 6.48 -5.59 23.16
C ALA A 90 5.27 -4.85 23.78
N ASN A 91 5.38 -4.42 25.03
CA ASN A 91 4.32 -3.69 25.75
C ASN A 91 4.40 -2.17 25.57
N VAL A 92 5.42 -1.65 24.87
CA VAL A 92 5.52 -0.22 24.59
C VAL A 92 4.56 0.13 23.46
N THR A 93 3.68 1.08 23.72
CA THR A 93 2.71 1.57 22.73
C THR A 93 3.35 2.58 21.79
N ASP A 94 2.92 2.58 20.54
CA ASP A 94 3.31 3.58 19.56
C ASP A 94 2.94 4.99 20.02
N SER A 95 3.79 5.96 19.69
CA SER A 95 3.50 7.37 19.92
C SER A 95 2.29 7.82 19.08
N PRO A 96 1.41 8.70 19.58
CA PRO A 96 0.30 9.19 18.78
C PRO A 96 0.82 10.03 17.59
N LEU A 97 0.08 10.01 16.48
CA LEU A 97 0.37 10.89 15.36
C LEU A 97 0.23 12.37 15.76
N PRO A 98 1.07 13.27 15.22
CA PRO A 98 1.05 14.68 15.57
C PRO A 98 -0.25 15.35 15.09
N SER A 99 -0.89 16.17 15.93
CA SER A 99 -2.16 16.83 15.60
C SER A 99 -2.02 17.98 14.59
N ASN A 100 -0.79 18.44 14.34
CA ASN A 100 -0.48 19.56 13.44
C ASN A 100 -0.08 19.12 12.03
N MET A 101 -0.31 17.85 11.66
CA MET A 101 -0.07 17.33 10.32
C MET A 101 -1.29 17.54 9.40
N ASP A 102 -1.06 17.55 8.08
CA ASP A 102 -2.14 17.56 7.11
C ASP A 102 -2.90 16.23 7.10
N MET A 103 -4.05 16.21 7.77
CA MET A 103 -4.89 15.02 7.87
C MET A 103 -5.59 14.66 6.57
N ASN A 104 -5.84 15.63 5.68
CA ASN A 104 -6.51 15.35 4.41
C ASN A 104 -5.55 14.63 3.46
N LEU A 105 -4.31 15.12 3.35
CA LEU A 105 -3.28 14.43 2.58
C LEU A 105 -2.99 13.04 3.17
N SER A 106 -2.85 12.93 4.50
CA SER A 106 -2.54 11.64 5.13
C SER A 106 -3.61 10.58 4.88
N VAL A 107 -4.90 10.95 4.97
CA VAL A 107 -6.01 10.06 4.66
C VAL A 107 -6.03 9.70 3.18
N CYS A 108 -5.80 10.67 2.29
CA CYS A 108 -5.76 10.41 0.85
C CYS A 108 -4.63 9.45 0.46
N LEU A 109 -3.43 9.65 1.01
CA LEU A 109 -2.29 8.76 0.79
C LEU A 109 -2.60 7.36 1.30
N ASN A 110 -3.10 7.23 2.53
CA ASN A 110 -3.39 5.93 3.14
C ASN A 110 -4.43 5.14 2.32
N GLN A 111 -5.53 5.77 1.93
CA GLN A 111 -6.56 5.12 1.13
C GLN A 111 -6.07 4.75 -0.27
N THR A 112 -5.34 5.65 -0.92
CA THR A 112 -4.82 5.42 -2.28
C THR A 112 -3.81 4.27 -2.29
N ILE A 113 -2.84 4.29 -1.39
CA ILE A 113 -1.82 3.23 -1.30
C ILE A 113 -2.48 1.90 -0.93
N ALA A 114 -3.37 1.86 0.06
CA ALA A 114 -4.06 0.63 0.47
C ALA A 114 -4.85 -0.04 -0.68
N ARG A 115 -5.40 0.75 -1.61
CA ARG A 115 -6.10 0.24 -2.80
C ARG A 115 -5.13 -0.18 -3.90
N ALA A 116 -4.02 0.52 -4.07
CA ALA A 116 -3.07 0.29 -5.14
C ALA A 116 -2.15 -0.91 -4.90
N VAL A 117 -1.89 -1.28 -3.64
CA VAL A 117 -1.09 -2.46 -3.26
C VAL A 117 -1.93 -3.46 -2.46
N PRO A 118 -2.87 -4.18 -3.10
CA PRO A 118 -3.68 -5.17 -2.42
C PRO A 118 -2.84 -6.32 -1.88
N LEU A 119 -3.30 -6.91 -0.78
CA LEU A 119 -2.80 -8.19 -0.29
C LEU A 119 -3.16 -9.26 -1.32
N VAL A 120 -2.18 -9.71 -2.09
CA VAL A 120 -2.35 -10.92 -2.91
C VAL A 120 -2.49 -12.09 -1.95
N ASN A 121 -3.73 -12.50 -1.65
CA ASN A 121 -3.94 -13.79 -1.03
C ASN A 121 -3.44 -14.83 -2.05
N GLY A 122 -2.35 -15.52 -1.75
CA GLY A 122 -1.81 -16.60 -2.57
C GLY A 122 -2.72 -17.84 -2.64
N ALA A 123 -4.02 -17.69 -2.42
CA ALA A 123 -4.97 -18.69 -2.88
C ALA A 123 -5.04 -18.54 -4.40
N LEU A 124 -4.45 -19.52 -5.09
CA LEU A 124 -4.78 -19.86 -6.46
C LEU A 124 -6.29 -19.65 -6.65
N PRO A 125 -6.76 -19.04 -7.77
CA PRO A 125 -8.18 -19.02 -8.06
C PRO A 125 -8.66 -20.46 -7.96
N SER A 126 -9.55 -20.71 -7.00
CA SER A 126 -10.22 -21.99 -6.87
C SER A 126 -10.84 -22.24 -8.24
N LEU A 127 -10.28 -23.20 -8.98
CA LEU A 127 -10.74 -23.58 -10.30
C LEU A 127 -12.24 -23.82 -10.17
N PHE A 128 -13.02 -22.97 -10.85
CA PHE A 128 -14.40 -23.18 -11.26
C PHE A 128 -15.11 -24.36 -10.57
N VAL A 129 -15.81 -24.11 -9.45
CA VAL A 129 -17.00 -24.91 -9.15
C VAL A 129 -18.10 -24.37 -10.07
N ALA A 130 -18.13 -24.89 -11.30
CA ALA A 130 -19.30 -24.76 -12.13
C ALA A 130 -20.50 -25.35 -11.36
N PRO A 131 -21.64 -24.67 -11.26
CA PRO A 131 -22.86 -25.31 -10.77
C PRO A 131 -23.17 -26.52 -11.68
N PRO A 132 -23.62 -27.67 -11.15
CA PRO A 132 -23.90 -28.82 -11.97
C PRO A 132 -25.04 -28.49 -12.94
N LEU A 133 -24.69 -28.23 -14.20
CA LEU A 133 -25.63 -28.30 -15.30
C LEU A 133 -26.10 -29.75 -15.41
N ALA A 134 -27.42 -29.91 -15.33
CA ALA A 134 -28.13 -31.17 -15.44
C ALA A 134 -27.58 -32.04 -16.59
N VAL A 135 -27.09 -33.22 -16.24
CA VAL A 135 -26.74 -34.28 -17.19
C VAL A 135 -28.06 -34.93 -17.63
N PRO A 136 -28.45 -34.93 -18.92
CA PRO A 136 -29.49 -35.86 -19.35
C PRO A 136 -28.87 -37.26 -19.34
N ALA A 137 -29.50 -38.16 -18.60
CA ALA A 137 -29.11 -39.55 -18.52
C ALA A 137 -29.13 -40.19 -19.92
N VAL A 138 -27.95 -40.48 -20.48
CA VAL A 138 -27.83 -41.39 -21.61
C VAL A 138 -27.87 -42.81 -21.04
N VAL A 139 -29.05 -43.41 -21.10
CA VAL A 139 -29.26 -44.82 -20.75
C VAL A 139 -28.68 -45.68 -21.89
N ILE A 140 -27.45 -46.15 -21.71
CA ILE A 140 -26.87 -47.21 -22.55
C ILE A 140 -27.43 -48.54 -22.04
N SER A 141 -28.52 -49.00 -22.63
CA SER A 141 -29.04 -50.35 -22.42
C SER A 141 -28.40 -51.29 -23.45
N PHE A 142 -27.34 -51.97 -23.04
CA PHE A 142 -26.76 -53.10 -23.76
C PHE A 142 -27.53 -54.36 -23.34
N LEU A 143 -28.40 -54.86 -24.21
CA LEU A 143 -28.93 -56.23 -24.13
C LEU A 143 -28.38 -57.04 -25.30
N LEU A 144 -27.69 -58.12 -24.94
CA LEU A 144 -27.01 -59.10 -25.77
C LEU A 144 -28.00 -60.11 -26.39
N LEU A 145 -27.93 -60.28 -27.73
CA LEU A 145 -28.04 -61.53 -28.54
C LEU A 145 -29.38 -62.33 -28.54
N PRO A 146 -29.62 -63.34 -29.41
CA PRO A 146 -29.21 -63.60 -30.81
C PRO A 146 -30.41 -64.03 -31.74
N PHE A 147 -30.09 -64.47 -32.97
CA PHE A 147 -30.87 -65.00 -34.10
C PHE A 147 -31.19 -64.02 -35.23
#